data_AF-A0A2L0HX07-F1
#
_entry.id   AF-A0A2L0HX07-F1
#
_cell.length_a   1.000
_cell.length_b   1.000
_cell.length_c   1.000
_cell.angle_alpha   90.00
_cell.angle_beta   90.00
_cell.angle_gamma   90.00
#
_symmetry.space_group_name_H-M   'P 1'
#
loop_
_entity.id
_entity.type
_entity.pdbx_description
1 polymer ?
#
loop_
_entity_poly.entity_id
_entity_poly.type
_entity_poly.pdbx_seq_one_letter_code
_entity_poly.pdbx_strand_id
1 'polypeptide(L)'
;MSNSSDHNDADHESQSDTNDLISQFFSEQGTTIPSDFRSGFVAIVGRPNVGKSTLMNHLLGQKLSITSRKPQTTRHKIVGIDSREKSQAVFVDTPGMHKKEVRAINKMMNRAASSALRDVNLVMFVLDADKWTQNDELVLEKLQNAEMPVILVINKIDTLENKNHALPLIQERAKLMNFAEIVPVSALRGANLEHLRDTIEKYLPFQPPMYSLDQLTDRSERFLASEIIREKIMRQLGEELPYDLTVQIESFRIEDAVVHEKTGKLKPACTYIDATIFVDRPGQKAIVIGEKGSKLKKIGMDARVDMEKMFEQKIMLTLWVKVKGGWSDDERALKSLGYSDI
;
A
#
# COMPACT_ATOMS: atom_id res chain seq x y z
N MET A 1 22.44 -68.15 -43.20
CA MET A 1 21.07 -67.90 -43.71
C MET A 1 20.35 -67.11 -42.62
N SER A 2 19.73 -65.95 -42.79
CA SER A 2 19.46 -65.02 -43.89
C SER A 2 18.59 -63.92 -43.26
N ASN A 3 18.83 -62.64 -43.59
CA ASN A 3 17.90 -61.49 -43.66
C ASN A 3 16.99 -61.15 -42.45
N SER A 4 17.16 -60.02 -41.76
CA SER A 4 16.77 -58.61 -42.08
C SER A 4 15.33 -58.23 -41.66
N SER A 5 15.19 -57.19 -40.82
CA SER A 5 14.16 -56.12 -40.83
C SER A 5 14.11 -55.48 -39.43
N ASP A 6 14.73 -54.31 -39.25
CA ASP A 6 14.09 -52.97 -39.29
C ASP A 6 13.13 -52.71 -38.13
N HIS A 7 13.53 -51.84 -37.20
CA HIS A 7 12.63 -50.91 -36.48
C HIS A 7 13.42 -49.68 -35.98
N ASN A 8 13.37 -48.64 -36.80
CA ASN A 8 13.32 -47.20 -36.52
C ASN A 8 14.11 -46.62 -35.33
N ASP A 9 15.29 -46.10 -35.65
CA ASP A 9 15.84 -44.87 -35.06
C ASP A 9 15.11 -43.67 -35.70
N ALA A 10 14.22 -43.00 -34.97
CA ALA A 10 13.79 -41.61 -35.21
C ALA A 10 12.83 -41.18 -34.11
N ASP A 11 13.35 -40.70 -32.96
CA ASP A 11 12.54 -39.95 -31.98
C ASP A 11 13.42 -39.22 -30.94
N HIS A 12 14.44 -38.47 -31.38
CA HIS A 12 15.21 -37.63 -30.44
C HIS A 12 15.54 -36.20 -30.88
N GLU A 13 15.00 -35.68 -31.99
CA GLU A 13 15.35 -34.32 -32.48
C GLU A 13 14.21 -33.30 -32.54
N SER A 14 13.02 -33.55 -31.96
CA SER A 14 11.87 -32.62 -32.09
C SER A 14 11.40 -31.94 -30.79
N GLN A 15 12.01 -32.23 -29.64
CA GLN A 15 11.62 -31.60 -28.35
C GLN A 15 12.54 -30.46 -27.91
N SER A 16 13.75 -30.31 -28.46
CA SER A 16 14.64 -29.17 -28.14
C SER A 16 14.17 -27.87 -28.81
N ASP A 17 13.80 -27.95 -30.07
CA ASP A 17 13.58 -26.75 -30.91
C ASP A 17 12.25 -26.05 -30.60
N THR A 18 11.27 -26.80 -30.10
CA THR A 18 9.97 -26.24 -29.70
C THR A 18 10.06 -25.47 -28.38
N ASN A 19 10.95 -25.89 -27.47
CA ASN A 19 11.22 -25.15 -26.22
C ASN A 19 12.03 -23.88 -26.47
N ASP A 20 12.90 -23.86 -27.49
CA ASP A 20 13.67 -22.69 -27.89
C ASP A 20 12.82 -21.63 -28.62
N LEU A 21 11.81 -22.04 -29.40
CA LEU A 21 10.89 -21.10 -30.03
C LEU A 21 9.90 -20.46 -29.04
N ILE A 22 9.46 -21.22 -28.03
CA ILE A 22 8.60 -20.69 -26.95
C ILE A 22 9.41 -19.75 -26.05
N SER A 23 10.66 -20.10 -25.71
CA SER A 23 11.53 -19.23 -24.92
C SER A 23 11.92 -17.95 -25.68
N GLN A 24 12.15 -18.04 -26.99
CA GLN A 24 12.37 -16.86 -27.85
C GLN A 24 11.13 -15.97 -27.96
N PHE A 25 9.92 -16.53 -28.10
CA PHE A 25 8.69 -15.75 -28.14
C PHE A 25 8.35 -15.02 -26.83
N PHE A 26 8.74 -15.56 -25.67
CA PHE A 26 8.61 -14.85 -24.38
C PHE A 26 9.76 -13.88 -24.08
N SER A 27 10.86 -13.93 -24.85
CA SER A 27 12.05 -13.10 -24.63
C SER A 27 11.99 -11.71 -25.27
N GLU A 28 11.11 -11.47 -26.25
CA GLU A 28 11.14 -10.22 -27.01
C GLU A 28 10.60 -8.98 -26.28
N GLN A 29 10.08 -9.11 -25.04
CA GLN A 29 9.88 -7.97 -24.11
C GLN A 29 10.11 -8.36 -22.62
N GLY A 30 10.98 -9.33 -22.35
CA GLY A 30 11.21 -9.82 -20.99
C GLY A 30 12.30 -9.04 -20.26
N THR A 31 11.94 -8.26 -19.22
CA THR A 31 12.92 -7.65 -18.32
C THR A 31 13.81 -8.74 -17.70
N THR A 32 15.10 -8.74 -18.03
CA THR A 32 16.06 -9.70 -17.47
C THR A 32 16.24 -9.43 -15.98
N ILE A 33 15.80 -10.35 -15.13
CA ILE A 33 15.96 -10.25 -13.67
C ILE A 33 17.41 -10.65 -13.31
N PRO A 34 18.18 -9.77 -12.64
CA PRO A 34 19.53 -10.09 -12.16
C PRO A 34 19.55 -11.32 -11.23
N SER A 35 20.62 -12.12 -11.29
CA SER A 35 20.79 -13.28 -10.39
C SER A 35 20.98 -12.88 -8.91
N ASP A 36 21.42 -11.64 -8.66
CA ASP A 36 21.60 -11.04 -7.35
C ASP A 36 20.40 -10.18 -6.92
N PHE A 37 19.23 -10.37 -7.55
CA PHE A 37 18.01 -9.65 -7.19
C PHE A 37 17.60 -9.90 -5.75
N ARG A 38 17.10 -8.86 -5.09
CA ARG A 38 16.65 -8.92 -3.70
C ARG A 38 15.19 -8.57 -3.56
N SER A 39 14.39 -9.41 -2.94
CA SER A 39 12.98 -9.08 -2.69
C SER A 39 12.57 -9.48 -1.29
N GLY A 40 11.66 -8.73 -0.67
CA GLY A 40 11.16 -9.08 0.65
C GLY A 40 10.10 -8.13 1.19
N PHE A 41 9.48 -8.56 2.28
CA PHE A 41 8.46 -7.78 2.97
C PHE A 41 9.07 -6.79 3.96
N VAL A 42 8.61 -5.55 3.91
CA VAL A 42 9.04 -4.43 4.75
C VAL A 42 7.87 -3.89 5.54
N ALA A 43 7.91 -4.01 6.87
CA ALA A 43 6.88 -3.45 7.73
C ALA A 43 7.18 -1.99 8.08
N ILE A 44 6.22 -1.08 7.90
CA ILE A 44 6.35 0.33 8.32
C ILE A 44 5.58 0.56 9.62
N VAL A 45 6.30 0.77 10.72
CA VAL A 45 5.73 0.90 12.06
C VAL A 45 5.99 2.28 12.66
N GLY A 46 5.17 2.69 13.62
CA GLY A 46 5.30 3.97 14.32
C GLY A 46 3.94 4.56 14.71
N ARG A 47 3.93 5.54 15.61
CA ARG A 47 2.67 6.13 16.08
C ARG A 47 1.89 6.83 14.94
N PRO A 48 0.59 7.14 15.13
CA PRO A 48 -0.15 7.96 14.17
C PRO A 48 0.54 9.30 13.87
N ASN A 49 0.40 9.78 12.63
CA ASN A 49 0.86 11.10 12.16
C ASN A 49 2.39 11.36 12.14
N VAL A 50 3.23 10.33 12.32
CA VAL A 50 4.69 10.44 12.09
C VAL A 50 5.09 10.56 10.61
N GLY A 51 4.14 10.30 9.69
CA GLY A 51 4.34 10.42 8.25
C GLY A 51 4.59 9.11 7.50
N LYS A 52 4.21 7.95 8.06
CA LYS A 52 4.31 6.63 7.41
C LYS A 52 3.72 6.61 5.99
N SER A 53 2.48 7.08 5.82
CA SER A 53 1.82 7.13 4.50
C SER A 53 2.48 8.11 3.54
N THR A 54 2.95 9.26 4.04
CA THR A 54 3.69 10.24 3.22
C THR A 54 4.99 9.63 2.72
N LEU A 55 5.70 8.92 3.59
CA LEU A 55 6.94 8.22 3.27
C LEU A 55 6.69 7.16 2.19
N MET A 56 5.70 6.29 2.42
CA MET A 56 5.39 5.24 1.47
C MET A 56 4.95 5.78 0.11
N ASN A 57 4.11 6.82 0.06
CA ASN A 57 3.71 7.47 -1.19
C ASN A 57 4.90 8.05 -1.98
N HIS A 58 5.92 8.57 -1.27
CA HIS A 58 7.13 9.04 -1.94
C HIS A 58 8.01 7.90 -2.42
N LEU A 59 8.15 6.83 -1.60
CA LEU A 59 8.92 5.65 -1.99
C LEU A 59 8.31 4.98 -3.24
N LEU A 60 6.98 4.94 -3.35
CA LEU A 60 6.28 4.35 -4.50
C LEU A 60 6.19 5.29 -5.71
N GLY A 61 6.60 6.57 -5.58
CA GLY A 61 6.42 7.58 -6.63
C GLY A 61 4.96 7.94 -6.96
N GLN A 62 4.01 7.25 -6.33
CA GLN A 62 2.58 7.39 -6.55
C GLN A 62 1.82 7.42 -5.22
N LYS A 63 0.66 8.06 -5.23
CA LYS A 63 -0.14 8.30 -4.03
C LYS A 63 -1.08 7.11 -3.73
N LEU A 64 -0.53 5.99 -3.26
CA LEU A 64 -1.30 4.77 -2.97
C LEU A 64 -1.89 4.70 -1.54
N SER A 65 -1.27 5.41 -0.60
CA SER A 65 -1.65 5.41 0.81
C SER A 65 -2.62 6.55 1.13
N ILE A 66 -3.85 6.17 1.40
CA ILE A 66 -4.70 6.85 2.37
C ILE A 66 -5.02 5.77 3.40
N THR A 67 -4.66 5.97 4.65
CA THR A 67 -4.79 4.92 5.67
C THR A 67 -6.25 4.47 5.85
N SER A 68 -6.51 3.18 5.66
CA SER A 68 -7.78 2.53 6.03
C SER A 68 -7.62 1.81 7.37
N ARG A 69 -8.40 2.25 8.38
CA ARG A 69 -8.43 1.72 9.76
C ARG A 69 -9.33 0.49 9.90
N LYS A 70 -9.09 -0.59 9.15
CA LYS A 70 -9.77 -1.86 9.42
C LYS A 70 -8.84 -3.07 9.44
N PRO A 71 -8.88 -3.89 10.51
CA PRO A 71 -8.19 -5.16 10.59
C PRO A 71 -9.04 -6.24 9.91
N GLN A 72 -8.51 -6.96 8.91
CA GLN A 72 -8.93 -8.34 8.58
C GLN A 72 -8.10 -9.05 7.47
N THR A 73 -7.60 -10.24 7.85
CA THR A 73 -7.64 -11.61 7.22
C THR A 73 -6.91 -12.03 5.95
N THR A 74 -6.02 -11.24 5.36
CA THR A 74 -4.89 -11.85 4.64
C THR A 74 -3.61 -11.46 5.36
N ARG A 75 -2.71 -12.43 5.57
CA ARG A 75 -1.70 -12.43 6.65
C ARG A 75 -0.83 -11.17 6.73
N HIS A 76 -0.74 -10.37 5.66
CA HIS A 76 -0.25 -8.99 5.68
C HIS A 76 -1.11 -8.10 4.77
N LYS A 77 -1.44 -6.86 5.18
CA LYS A 77 -2.06 -5.89 4.27
C LYS A 77 -0.95 -5.24 3.44
N ILE A 78 -0.70 -5.75 2.24
CA ILE A 78 0.22 -5.10 1.29
C ILE A 78 -0.34 -3.71 0.99
N VAL A 79 0.52 -2.72 1.15
CA VAL A 79 0.20 -1.29 1.03
C VAL A 79 0.85 -0.71 -0.21
N GLY A 80 1.97 -1.27 -0.63
CA GLY A 80 2.59 -0.95 -1.90
C GLY A 80 3.81 -1.81 -2.19
N ILE A 81 4.23 -1.81 -3.45
CA ILE A 81 5.35 -2.58 -3.98
C ILE A 81 6.28 -1.57 -4.68
N ASP A 82 7.51 -1.47 -4.18
CA ASP A 82 8.57 -0.63 -4.78
C ASP A 82 9.55 -1.55 -5.50
N SER A 83 9.44 -1.58 -6.83
CA SER A 83 10.28 -2.38 -7.72
C SER A 83 11.35 -1.48 -8.35
N ARG A 84 12.62 -1.87 -8.19
CA ARG A 84 13.81 -1.27 -8.80
C ARG A 84 14.53 -2.32 -9.64
N GLU A 85 15.56 -1.91 -10.37
CA GLU A 85 16.34 -2.79 -11.26
C GLU A 85 16.92 -4.03 -10.54
N LYS A 86 17.29 -3.90 -9.26
CA LYS A 86 17.95 -4.96 -8.47
C LYS A 86 17.16 -5.40 -7.24
N SER A 87 16.02 -4.78 -6.96
CA SER A 87 15.29 -5.07 -5.73
C SER A 87 13.79 -4.84 -5.83
N GLN A 88 13.02 -5.55 -5.00
CA GLN A 88 11.59 -5.33 -4.84
C GLN A 88 11.21 -5.36 -3.35
N ALA A 89 10.90 -4.19 -2.80
CA ALA A 89 10.42 -4.03 -1.44
C ALA A 89 8.88 -4.06 -1.41
N VAL A 90 8.31 -5.02 -0.67
CA VAL A 90 6.86 -5.15 -0.52
C VAL A 90 6.46 -4.57 0.84
N PHE A 91 5.90 -3.36 0.83
CA PHE A 91 5.50 -2.67 2.06
C PHE A 91 4.20 -3.23 2.60
N VAL A 92 4.20 -3.55 3.90
CA VAL A 92 3.05 -4.11 4.61
C VAL A 92 2.64 -3.21 5.78
N ASP A 93 1.33 -3.03 5.95
CA ASP A 93 0.76 -2.33 7.09
C ASP A 93 0.63 -3.32 8.24
N THR A 94 1.30 -3.04 9.35
CA THR A 94 1.02 -3.70 10.62
C THR A 94 0.03 -2.83 11.39
N PRO A 95 -1.16 -3.33 11.77
CA PRO A 95 -2.18 -2.54 12.47
C PRO A 95 -1.60 -1.74 13.64
N GLY A 96 -2.00 -0.46 13.72
CA GLY A 96 -1.48 0.51 14.69
C GLY A 96 -1.75 0.11 16.14
N MET A 97 -0.69 0.12 16.94
CA MET A 97 -0.71 -0.28 18.34
C MET A 97 -1.42 0.78 19.21
N HIS A 98 -2.72 0.60 19.44
CA HIS A 98 -3.52 1.50 20.29
C HIS A 98 -3.73 0.93 21.70
N LYS A 99 -3.75 1.84 22.70
CA LYS A 99 -3.83 1.57 24.15
C LYS A 99 -5.00 0.68 24.64
N LYS A 100 -6.02 0.41 23.83
CA LYS A 100 -7.18 -0.43 24.21
C LYS A 100 -7.05 -1.92 23.85
N GLU A 101 -6.00 -2.32 23.17
CA GLU A 101 -5.80 -3.70 22.67
C GLU A 101 -4.89 -4.57 23.56
N VAL A 102 -4.83 -4.27 24.86
CA VAL A 102 -3.96 -4.95 25.85
C VAL A 102 -4.17 -6.47 25.87
N ARG A 103 -5.37 -6.97 25.51
CA ARG A 103 -5.66 -8.41 25.42
C ARG A 103 -5.43 -9.02 24.04
N ALA A 104 -5.58 -8.26 22.96
CA ALA A 104 -5.34 -8.75 21.60
C ALA A 104 -3.85 -8.84 21.32
N ILE A 105 -3.05 -7.87 21.79
CA ILE A 105 -1.60 -7.83 21.62
C ILE A 105 -0.90 -8.93 22.44
N ASN A 106 -1.33 -9.22 23.68
CA ASN A 106 -0.79 -10.36 24.43
C ASN A 106 -1.17 -11.72 23.80
N LYS A 107 -2.33 -11.81 23.14
CA LYS A 107 -2.73 -13.00 22.37
C LYS A 107 -2.02 -13.08 21.01
N MET A 108 -1.66 -11.94 20.43
CA MET A 108 -0.88 -11.77 19.19
C MET A 108 0.63 -11.96 19.45
N MET A 109 1.14 -11.64 20.63
CA MET A 109 2.50 -11.97 21.05
C MET A 109 2.60 -13.43 21.52
N ASN A 110 1.63 -13.96 22.28
CA ASN A 110 1.72 -15.34 22.79
C ASN A 110 1.19 -16.45 21.85
N ARG A 111 0.43 -16.13 20.80
CA ARG A 111 0.09 -17.09 19.72
C ARG A 111 0.71 -16.75 18.37
N ALA A 112 1.25 -15.55 18.20
CA ALA A 112 1.92 -15.10 16.97
C ALA A 112 3.40 -14.69 17.16
N ALA A 113 4.03 -15.07 18.27
CA ALA A 113 5.48 -15.31 18.31
C ALA A 113 5.94 -16.40 17.31
N SER A 114 5.01 -17.04 16.59
CA SER A 114 5.38 -17.89 15.47
C SER A 114 4.81 -17.43 14.13
N SER A 115 3.52 -17.10 13.92
CA SER A 115 3.00 -17.01 12.52
C SER A 115 2.79 -15.64 11.87
N ALA A 116 2.78 -14.52 12.60
CA ALA A 116 2.42 -13.20 12.03
C ALA A 116 3.62 -12.30 11.72
N LEU A 117 4.79 -12.60 12.28
CA LEU A 117 6.07 -11.92 12.02
C LEU A 117 7.04 -12.77 11.18
N ARG A 118 6.65 -14.01 10.84
CA ARG A 118 7.53 -15.01 10.22
C ARG A 118 8.03 -14.63 8.82
N ASP A 119 7.30 -13.76 8.12
CA ASP A 119 7.56 -13.45 6.71
C ASP A 119 8.06 -12.00 6.48
N VAL A 120 8.16 -11.17 7.53
CA VAL A 120 8.71 -9.81 7.41
C VAL A 120 10.24 -9.87 7.49
N ASN A 121 10.91 -9.41 6.45
CA ASN A 121 12.37 -9.42 6.37
C ASN A 121 13.00 -8.20 7.04
N LEU A 122 12.28 -7.09 7.11
CA LEU A 122 12.79 -5.80 7.58
C LEU A 122 11.68 -4.96 8.23
N VAL A 123 12.00 -4.27 9.32
CA VAL A 123 11.10 -3.29 9.95
C VAL A 123 11.66 -1.88 9.80
N MET A 124 10.85 -0.96 9.31
CA MET A 124 11.09 0.48 9.33
C MET A 124 10.34 1.11 10.51
N PHE A 125 11.05 1.52 11.54
CA PHE A 125 10.48 2.26 12.66
C PHE A 125 10.51 3.76 12.37
N VAL A 126 9.36 4.33 12.04
CA VAL A 126 9.23 5.75 11.68
C VAL A 126 8.91 6.60 12.91
N LEU A 127 9.76 7.58 13.17
CA LEU A 127 9.60 8.59 14.20
C LEU A 127 9.42 9.99 13.62
N ASP A 128 8.87 10.87 14.44
CA ASP A 128 8.83 12.32 14.18
C ASP A 128 10.06 12.97 14.85
N ALA A 129 10.86 13.71 14.08
CA ALA A 129 12.09 14.34 14.59
C ALA A 129 11.84 15.32 15.75
N ASP A 130 10.68 15.97 15.76
CA ASP A 130 10.33 17.00 16.74
C ASP A 130 9.74 16.43 18.04
N LYS A 131 9.17 15.21 18.00
CA LYS A 131 8.31 14.71 19.08
C LYS A 131 8.53 13.23 19.39
N TRP A 132 8.94 12.99 20.63
CA TRP A 132 8.91 11.68 21.28
C TRP A 132 7.74 11.59 22.25
N THR A 133 6.97 10.50 22.19
CA THR A 133 5.78 10.29 23.03
C THR A 133 5.73 8.88 23.60
N GLN A 134 4.87 8.66 24.59
CA GLN A 134 4.62 7.33 25.14
C GLN A 134 4.16 6.30 24.08
N ASN A 135 3.52 6.74 22.98
CA ASN A 135 3.16 5.82 21.91
C ASN A 135 4.38 5.37 21.10
N ASP A 136 5.44 6.18 21.03
CA ASP A 136 6.71 5.80 20.42
C ASP A 136 7.46 4.79 21.32
N GLU A 137 7.42 4.98 22.64
CA GLU A 137 7.93 4.01 23.62
C GLU A 137 7.23 2.66 23.51
N LEU A 138 5.89 2.64 23.43
CA LEU A 138 5.11 1.42 23.24
C LEU A 138 5.43 0.71 21.91
N VAL A 139 5.88 1.43 20.89
CA VAL A 139 6.36 0.82 19.64
C VAL A 139 7.74 0.21 19.87
N LEU A 140 8.65 0.99 20.45
CA LEU A 140 10.03 0.58 20.73
C LEU A 140 10.09 -0.69 21.60
N GLU A 141 9.33 -0.75 22.71
CA GLU A 141 9.28 -1.91 23.61
C GLU A 141 8.95 -3.21 22.88
N LYS A 142 8.11 -3.14 21.84
CA LYS A 142 7.76 -4.32 21.04
C LYS A 142 8.84 -4.69 20.03
N LEU A 143 9.58 -3.71 19.53
CA LEU A 143 10.68 -3.90 18.59
C LEU A 143 11.96 -4.42 19.26
N GLN A 144 12.13 -4.20 20.56
CA GLN A 144 13.29 -4.71 21.29
C GLN A 144 13.44 -6.24 21.23
N ASN A 145 12.33 -6.97 21.02
CA ASN A 145 12.31 -8.42 20.89
C ASN A 145 12.14 -8.88 19.43
N ALA A 146 12.33 -7.99 18.45
CA ALA A 146 12.23 -8.34 17.04
C ALA A 146 13.44 -9.20 16.61
N GLU A 147 13.18 -10.28 15.89
CA GLU A 147 14.21 -11.17 15.35
C GLU A 147 14.78 -10.69 13.99
N MET A 148 14.10 -9.73 13.35
CA MET A 148 14.49 -9.14 12.07
C MET A 148 15.19 -7.78 12.24
N PRO A 149 16.01 -7.34 11.26
CA PRO A 149 16.63 -6.02 11.31
C PRO A 149 15.57 -4.91 11.41
N VAL A 150 15.88 -3.90 12.23
CA VAL A 150 15.06 -2.69 12.40
C VAL A 150 15.86 -1.48 11.94
N ILE A 151 15.39 -0.79 10.91
CA ILE A 151 15.90 0.52 10.50
C ILE A 151 15.10 1.59 11.21
N LEU A 152 15.80 2.50 11.90
CA LEU A 152 15.17 3.69 12.46
C LEU A 152 15.08 4.77 11.38
N VAL A 153 13.87 5.24 11.10
CA VAL A 153 13.61 6.32 10.15
C VAL A 153 13.15 7.56 10.91
N ILE A 154 14.04 8.54 11.03
CA ILE A 154 13.73 9.81 11.71
C ILE A 154 13.15 10.77 10.67
N ASN A 155 11.82 10.87 10.60
CA ASN A 155 11.12 11.65 9.61
C ASN A 155 10.91 13.11 10.06
N LYS A 156 10.55 13.99 9.12
CA LYS A 156 10.30 15.42 9.33
C LYS A 156 11.52 16.21 9.80
N ILE A 157 12.72 15.82 9.38
CA ILE A 157 13.92 16.60 9.71
C ILE A 157 13.87 18.04 9.18
N ASP A 158 13.02 18.32 8.20
CA ASP A 158 12.77 19.66 7.68
C ASP A 158 12.01 20.58 8.65
N THR A 159 11.39 20.03 9.70
CA THR A 159 10.68 20.80 10.72
C THR A 159 11.57 21.18 11.91
N LEU A 160 12.82 20.72 11.94
CA LEU A 160 13.75 21.10 13.00
C LEU A 160 14.17 22.57 12.82
N GLU A 161 13.82 23.41 13.80
CA GLU A 161 14.17 24.84 13.79
C GLU A 161 15.69 25.06 13.75
N ASN A 162 16.43 24.24 14.49
CA ASN A 162 17.89 24.26 14.50
C ASN A 162 18.45 22.95 13.90
N LYS A 163 19.03 23.05 12.70
CA LYS A 163 19.66 21.90 12.03
C LYS A 163 20.81 21.27 12.83
N ASN A 164 21.44 22.02 13.73
CA ASN A 164 22.49 21.50 14.60
C ASN A 164 21.97 20.49 15.62
N HIS A 165 20.65 20.41 15.85
CA HIS A 165 20.04 19.43 16.76
C HIS A 165 19.83 18.05 16.12
N ALA A 166 19.97 17.92 14.79
CA ALA A 166 19.77 16.64 14.11
C ALA A 166 20.77 15.57 14.57
N LEU A 167 22.06 15.91 14.69
CA LEU A 167 23.09 14.98 15.16
C LEU A 167 22.89 14.54 16.62
N PRO A 168 22.70 15.44 17.59
CA PRO A 168 22.34 15.07 18.96
C PRO A 168 21.10 14.17 19.05
N LEU A 169 20.05 14.48 18.27
CA LEU A 169 18.84 13.66 18.22
C LEU A 169 19.14 12.25 17.72
N ILE A 170 19.89 12.11 16.62
CA ILE A 170 20.29 10.80 16.09
C ILE A 170 21.06 10.01 17.16
N GLN A 171 22.01 10.65 17.84
CA GLN A 171 22.81 10.02 18.90
C GLN A 171 21.96 9.60 20.11
N GLU A 172 20.96 10.40 20.50
CA GLU A 172 20.03 10.06 21.57
C GLU A 172 19.20 8.83 21.17
N ARG A 173 18.61 8.86 19.97
CA ARG A 173 17.73 7.78 19.49
C ARG A 173 18.50 6.50 19.22
N ALA A 174 19.74 6.57 18.78
CA ALA A 174 20.62 5.41 18.58
C ALA A 174 20.83 4.56 19.84
N LYS A 175 20.67 5.16 21.04
CA LYS A 175 20.86 4.46 22.32
C LYS A 175 19.65 3.64 22.75
N LEU A 176 18.50 3.80 22.08
CA LEU A 176 17.24 3.19 22.49
C LEU A 176 17.20 1.67 22.27
N MET A 177 17.83 1.18 21.21
CA MET A 177 18.07 -0.23 20.92
C MET A 177 19.15 -0.34 19.82
N ASN A 178 19.61 -1.56 19.57
CA ASN A 178 20.54 -1.82 18.47
C ASN A 178 19.82 -1.82 17.12
N PHE A 179 19.67 -0.64 16.52
CA PHE A 179 19.13 -0.50 15.17
C PHE A 179 20.14 -1.01 14.13
N ALA A 180 19.63 -1.59 13.05
CA ALA A 180 20.45 -2.02 11.93
C ALA A 180 21.07 -0.82 11.22
N GLU A 181 20.25 0.22 10.96
CA GLU A 181 20.65 1.51 10.41
C GLU A 181 19.75 2.62 10.95
N ILE A 182 20.22 3.87 10.88
CA ILE A 182 19.45 5.06 11.26
C ILE A 182 19.47 6.06 10.10
N VAL A 183 18.29 6.32 9.52
CA VAL A 183 18.15 7.17 8.33
C VAL A 183 17.27 8.38 8.64
N PRO A 184 17.84 9.59 8.77
CA PRO A 184 17.06 10.81 8.85
C PRO A 184 16.47 11.17 7.48
N VAL A 185 15.18 11.47 7.40
CA VAL A 185 14.49 11.78 6.14
C VAL A 185 13.51 12.95 6.27
N SER A 186 13.21 13.58 5.14
CA SER A 186 11.98 14.36 5.00
C SER A 186 11.10 13.71 3.95
N ALA A 187 10.11 12.93 4.39
CA ALA A 187 9.14 12.33 3.49
C ALA A 187 8.39 13.37 2.68
N LEU A 188 8.09 14.54 3.25
CA LEU A 188 7.35 15.61 2.56
C LEU A 188 8.18 16.30 1.47
N ARG A 189 9.50 16.44 1.69
CA ARG A 189 10.42 17.15 0.77
C ARG A 189 11.20 16.20 -0.13
N GLY A 190 11.02 14.89 0.01
CA GLY A 190 11.81 13.88 -0.71
C GLY A 190 13.27 13.78 -0.25
N ALA A 191 13.64 14.38 0.88
CA ALA A 191 15.04 14.43 1.31
C ALA A 191 15.49 13.07 1.87
N ASN A 192 16.64 12.60 1.38
CA ASN A 192 17.33 11.37 1.80
C ASN A 192 16.53 10.06 1.55
N LEU A 193 15.50 10.10 0.69
CA LEU A 193 14.69 8.92 0.39
C LEU A 193 15.40 7.89 -0.49
N GLU A 194 16.27 8.33 -1.40
CA GLU A 194 17.05 7.39 -2.23
C GLU A 194 18.02 6.58 -1.38
N HIS A 195 18.70 7.25 -0.45
CA HIS A 195 19.54 6.57 0.54
C HIS A 195 18.74 5.60 1.41
N LEU A 196 17.49 5.95 1.77
CA LEU A 196 16.61 5.03 2.49
C LEU A 196 16.28 3.78 1.64
N ARG A 197 16.00 3.93 0.33
CA ARG A 197 15.78 2.79 -0.58
C ARG A 197 17.01 1.89 -0.66
N ASP A 198 18.18 2.48 -0.87
CA ASP A 198 19.45 1.74 -0.90
C ASP A 198 19.74 1.03 0.42
N THR A 199 19.32 1.63 1.54
CA THR A 199 19.44 1.01 2.86
C THR A 199 18.49 -0.18 3.00
N ILE A 200 17.22 -0.03 2.59
CA ILE A 200 16.24 -1.13 2.59
C ILE A 200 16.76 -2.31 1.77
N GLU A 201 17.25 -2.05 0.55
CA GLU A 201 17.75 -3.05 -0.39
C GLU A 201 18.83 -3.96 0.23
N LYS A 202 19.75 -3.42 1.03
CA LYS A 202 20.83 -4.20 1.69
C LYS A 202 20.29 -5.31 2.60
N TYR A 203 19.14 -5.09 3.22
CA TYR A 203 18.52 -6.00 4.19
C TYR A 203 17.48 -6.94 3.57
N LEU A 204 17.14 -6.76 2.30
CA LEU A 204 16.25 -7.69 1.60
C LEU A 204 17.01 -8.99 1.25
N PRO A 205 16.37 -10.16 1.38
CA PRO A 205 17.00 -11.44 1.04
C PRO A 205 17.17 -11.58 -0.48
N PHE A 206 18.16 -12.38 -0.89
CA PHE A 206 18.34 -12.76 -2.28
C PHE A 206 17.24 -13.72 -2.70
N GLN A 207 16.35 -13.25 -3.57
CA GLN A 207 15.28 -14.05 -4.14
C GLN A 207 14.69 -13.32 -5.36
N PRO A 208 14.04 -14.02 -6.30
CA PRO A 208 13.35 -13.40 -7.42
C PRO A 208 12.26 -12.41 -6.96
N PRO A 209 11.79 -11.51 -7.85
CA PRO A 209 10.63 -10.67 -7.61
C PRO A 209 9.42 -11.50 -7.16
N MET A 210 8.72 -11.01 -6.13
CA MET A 210 7.51 -11.62 -5.59
C MET A 210 6.26 -11.21 -6.37
N TYR A 211 6.30 -10.03 -7.02
CA TYR A 211 5.25 -9.43 -7.84
C TYR A 211 5.84 -8.97 -9.17
N SER A 212 4.98 -8.66 -10.15
CA SER A 212 5.46 -8.07 -11.40
C SER A 212 6.14 -6.72 -11.15
N LEU A 213 7.15 -6.39 -11.96
CA LEU A 213 7.99 -5.21 -11.73
C LEU A 213 7.25 -3.88 -11.93
N ASP A 214 6.16 -3.89 -12.68
CA ASP A 214 5.24 -2.79 -12.92
C ASP A 214 4.11 -2.69 -11.87
N GLN A 215 3.90 -3.73 -11.06
CA GLN A 215 2.85 -3.75 -10.06
C GLN A 215 3.24 -2.89 -8.86
N LEU A 216 2.41 -1.89 -8.57
CA LEU A 216 2.61 -0.99 -7.43
C LEU A 216 1.81 -1.37 -6.18
N THR A 217 0.77 -2.21 -6.33
CA THR A 217 -0.08 -2.66 -5.23
C THR A 217 -0.82 -3.95 -5.57
N ASP A 218 -1.24 -4.72 -4.57
CA ASP A 218 -2.13 -5.88 -4.71
C ASP A 218 -3.63 -5.49 -4.72
N ARG A 219 -3.92 -4.19 -4.58
CA ARG A 219 -5.28 -3.66 -4.45
C ARG A 219 -5.91 -3.44 -5.80
N SER A 220 -7.20 -3.78 -5.90
CA SER A 220 -8.00 -3.44 -7.08
C SER A 220 -8.19 -1.93 -7.23
N GLU A 221 -8.32 -1.44 -8.46
CA GLU A 221 -8.66 -0.05 -8.75
C GLU A 221 -9.94 0.40 -8.02
N ARG A 222 -10.90 -0.51 -7.86
CA ARG A 222 -12.12 -0.30 -7.07
C ARG A 222 -11.80 0.06 -5.61
N PHE A 223 -10.87 -0.66 -4.99
CA PHE A 223 -10.43 -0.36 -3.63
C PHE A 223 -9.74 1.00 -3.58
N LEU A 224 -8.79 1.26 -4.49
CA LEU A 224 -8.06 2.54 -4.55
C LEU A 224 -9.02 3.73 -4.72
N ALA A 225 -10.02 3.61 -5.58
CA ALA A 225 -11.05 4.62 -5.75
C ALA A 225 -11.81 4.90 -4.44
N SER A 226 -12.16 3.85 -3.68
CA SER A 226 -12.84 4.00 -2.39
C SER A 226 -11.96 4.72 -1.35
N GLU A 227 -10.66 4.44 -1.34
CA GLU A 227 -9.67 5.07 -0.45
C GLU A 227 -9.49 6.56 -0.78
N ILE A 228 -9.36 6.90 -2.07
CA ILE A 228 -9.27 8.29 -2.55
C ILE A 228 -10.48 9.10 -2.09
N ILE A 229 -11.70 8.58 -2.28
CA ILE A 229 -12.92 9.25 -1.84
C ILE A 229 -12.88 9.45 -0.32
N ARG A 230 -12.52 8.42 0.44
CA ARG A 230 -12.46 8.50 1.91
C ARG A 230 -11.45 9.52 2.40
N GLU A 231 -10.31 9.66 1.73
CA GLU A 231 -9.35 10.72 2.05
C GLU A 231 -9.95 12.10 1.87
N LYS A 232 -10.63 12.34 0.74
CA LYS A 232 -11.21 13.66 0.45
C LYS A 232 -12.27 14.00 1.47
N ILE A 233 -13.07 13.02 1.86
CA ILE A 233 -14.03 13.11 2.96
C ILE A 233 -13.30 13.54 4.24
N MET A 234 -12.29 12.79 4.70
CA MET A 234 -11.53 13.11 5.92
C MET A 234 -10.88 14.50 5.87
N ARG A 235 -10.29 14.88 4.74
CA ARG A 235 -9.66 16.20 4.55
C ARG A 235 -10.66 17.35 4.64
N GLN A 236 -11.86 17.22 4.05
CA GLN A 236 -12.86 18.28 4.03
C GLN A 236 -13.68 18.37 5.34
N LEU A 237 -13.59 17.36 6.20
CA LEU A 237 -14.39 17.23 7.41
C LEU A 237 -13.57 17.31 8.72
N GLY A 238 -12.23 17.24 8.64
CA GLY A 238 -11.37 17.42 9.81
C GLY A 238 -11.64 16.36 10.90
N GLU A 239 -11.60 16.78 12.17
CA GLU A 239 -11.84 15.90 13.33
C GLU A 239 -13.32 15.54 13.57
N GLU A 240 -14.26 16.09 12.78
CA GLU A 240 -15.70 15.97 13.04
C GLU A 240 -16.35 14.67 12.53
N LEU A 241 -15.60 13.78 11.87
CA LEU A 241 -16.17 12.51 11.39
C LEU A 241 -15.98 11.35 12.39
N PRO A 242 -17.04 10.56 12.65
CA PRO A 242 -16.91 9.33 13.40
C PRO A 242 -16.04 8.32 12.67
N TYR A 243 -15.51 7.37 13.43
CA TYR A 243 -14.74 6.23 12.96
C TYR A 243 -15.53 5.30 12.01
N ASP A 244 -16.85 5.52 11.90
CA ASP A 244 -17.85 4.66 11.24
C ASP A 244 -18.34 5.22 9.89
N LEU A 245 -17.43 5.76 9.07
CA LEU A 245 -17.74 6.08 7.66
C LEU A 245 -17.09 5.05 6.74
N THR A 246 -17.85 4.53 5.78
CA THR A 246 -17.32 3.67 4.72
C THR A 246 -17.74 4.15 3.34
N VAL A 247 -16.90 3.84 2.36
CA VAL A 247 -17.14 4.12 0.94
C VAL A 247 -17.24 2.79 0.23
N GLN A 248 -18.37 2.53 -0.40
CA GLN A 248 -18.58 1.36 -1.25
C GLN A 248 -18.64 1.83 -2.70
N ILE A 249 -17.80 1.25 -3.55
CA ILE A 249 -18.02 1.37 -4.99
C ILE A 249 -19.14 0.39 -5.34
N GLU A 250 -20.18 0.86 -6.03
CA GLU A 250 -21.33 0.09 -6.50
C GLU A 250 -21.06 -0.43 -7.92
N SER A 251 -20.56 0.45 -8.79
CA SER A 251 -20.23 0.15 -10.19
C SER A 251 -18.88 0.77 -10.55
N PHE A 252 -18.09 0.01 -11.32
CA PHE A 252 -16.79 0.41 -11.84
C PHE A 252 -16.70 -0.15 -13.25
N ARG A 253 -16.85 0.71 -14.25
CA ARG A 253 -16.90 0.33 -15.68
C ARG A 253 -15.84 1.09 -16.44
N ILE A 254 -14.96 0.37 -17.10
CA ILE A 254 -13.90 0.93 -17.94
C ILE A 254 -14.41 0.94 -19.38
N GLU A 255 -14.38 2.10 -20.03
CA GLU A 255 -14.58 2.22 -21.47
C GLU A 255 -13.26 2.62 -22.13
N ASP A 256 -12.82 1.82 -23.10
CA ASP A 256 -11.60 2.11 -23.87
C ASP A 256 -11.78 3.33 -24.78
N ALA A 257 -10.65 3.84 -25.29
CA ALA A 257 -10.68 4.91 -26.27
C ALA A 257 -11.28 4.42 -27.60
N VAL A 258 -12.31 5.11 -28.09
CA VAL A 258 -13.01 4.73 -29.33
C VAL A 258 -13.03 5.90 -30.29
N VAL A 259 -12.76 5.64 -31.57
CA VAL A 259 -12.94 6.62 -32.64
C VAL A 259 -14.41 6.63 -33.05
N HIS A 260 -15.06 7.78 -32.95
CA HIS A 260 -16.45 7.92 -33.40
C HIS A 260 -16.55 7.73 -34.92
N GLU A 261 -17.20 6.66 -35.36
CA GLU A 261 -17.38 6.30 -36.78
C GLU A 261 -17.94 7.44 -37.64
N LYS A 262 -18.84 8.26 -37.08
CA LYS A 262 -19.51 9.35 -37.82
C LYS A 262 -18.76 10.67 -37.83
N THR A 263 -17.89 10.92 -36.85
CA THR A 263 -17.23 12.23 -36.68
C THR A 263 -15.72 12.16 -36.80
N GLY A 264 -15.14 10.96 -36.84
CA GLY A 264 -13.70 10.73 -36.83
C GLY A 264 -12.99 11.16 -35.55
N LYS A 265 -13.73 11.62 -34.53
CA LYS A 265 -13.13 12.16 -33.29
C LYS A 265 -12.81 11.02 -32.32
N LEU A 266 -11.63 11.09 -31.72
CA LEU A 266 -11.24 10.20 -30.62
C LEU A 266 -12.03 10.55 -29.36
N LYS A 267 -12.84 9.60 -28.87
CA LYS A 267 -13.35 9.61 -27.50
C LYS A 267 -12.26 8.98 -26.61
N PRO A 268 -11.71 9.70 -25.63
CA PRO A 268 -10.69 9.14 -24.76
C PRO A 268 -11.28 8.04 -23.88
N ALA A 269 -10.43 7.13 -23.40
CA ALA A 269 -10.81 6.13 -22.41
C ALA A 269 -11.39 6.83 -21.17
N CYS A 270 -12.47 6.27 -20.63
CA CYS A 270 -13.22 6.84 -19.53
C CYS A 270 -13.70 5.75 -18.59
N THR A 271 -13.34 5.88 -17.31
CA THR A 271 -13.82 5.00 -16.26
C THR A 271 -14.98 5.65 -15.50
N TYR A 272 -16.10 4.93 -15.46
CA TYR A 272 -17.33 5.32 -14.77
C TYR A 272 -17.38 4.66 -13.41
N ILE A 273 -17.43 5.47 -12.36
CA ILE A 273 -17.39 5.03 -10.97
C ILE A 273 -18.63 5.54 -10.25
N ASP A 274 -19.42 4.61 -9.75
CA ASP A 274 -20.59 4.88 -8.92
C ASP A 274 -20.24 4.49 -7.48
N ALA A 275 -20.21 5.44 -6.54
CA ALA A 275 -19.82 5.19 -5.17
C ALA A 275 -20.83 5.72 -4.13
N THR A 276 -21.16 4.88 -3.16
CA THR A 276 -21.99 5.22 -2.01
C THR A 276 -21.13 5.46 -0.78
N ILE A 277 -21.29 6.64 -0.17
CA ILE A 277 -20.76 6.99 1.15
C ILE A 277 -21.81 6.62 2.19
N PHE A 278 -21.48 5.69 3.07
CA PHE A 278 -22.34 5.29 4.19
C PHE A 278 -21.94 6.02 5.46
N VAL A 279 -22.96 6.50 6.16
CA VAL A 279 -22.85 7.16 7.46
C VAL A 279 -23.88 6.58 8.42
N ASP A 280 -23.58 6.63 9.72
CA ASP A 280 -24.43 6.05 10.75
C ASP A 280 -25.67 6.90 11.06
N ARG A 281 -25.53 8.23 11.01
CA ARG A 281 -26.57 9.16 11.48
C ARG A 281 -26.99 10.18 10.42
N PRO A 282 -28.28 10.59 10.37
CA PRO A 282 -28.75 11.62 9.44
C PRO A 282 -28.00 12.96 9.56
N GLY A 283 -27.59 13.35 10.77
CA GLY A 283 -26.77 14.55 10.96
C GLY A 283 -25.43 14.47 10.21
N GLN A 284 -24.76 13.33 10.24
CA GLN A 284 -23.51 13.11 9.49
C GLN A 284 -23.74 13.20 7.98
N LYS A 285 -24.87 12.67 7.49
CA LYS A 285 -25.25 12.81 6.07
C LYS A 285 -25.35 14.28 5.67
N ALA A 286 -26.01 15.11 6.49
CA ALA A 286 -26.11 16.55 6.22
C ALA A 286 -24.72 17.22 6.20
N ILE A 287 -23.83 16.85 7.13
CA ILE A 287 -22.47 17.39 7.20
C ILE A 287 -21.65 17.00 5.96
N VAL A 288 -21.70 15.74 5.52
CA VAL A 288 -20.99 15.25 4.32
C VAL A 288 -21.50 15.94 3.05
N ILE A 289 -22.82 16.13 2.94
CA ILE A 289 -23.43 16.85 1.81
C ILE A 289 -23.01 18.33 1.83
N GLY A 290 -23.05 18.96 3.00
CA GLY A 290 -22.81 20.39 3.18
C GLY A 290 -23.94 21.26 2.64
N GLU A 291 -23.85 22.57 2.87
CA GLU A 291 -24.86 23.52 2.40
C GLU A 291 -25.01 23.45 0.88
N LYS A 292 -26.23 23.21 0.41
CA LYS A 292 -26.58 23.05 -1.03
C LYS A 292 -25.70 22.02 -1.77
N GLY A 293 -25.17 21.01 -1.08
CA GLY A 293 -24.31 19.99 -1.68
C GLY A 293 -22.88 20.43 -1.98
N SER A 294 -22.47 21.62 -1.51
CA SER A 294 -21.15 22.21 -1.79
C SER A 294 -20.00 21.31 -1.35
N LYS A 295 -20.12 20.64 -0.19
CA LYS A 295 -19.05 19.80 0.36
C LYS A 295 -18.92 18.49 -0.41
N LEU A 296 -20.03 17.81 -0.70
CA LEU A 296 -20.02 16.60 -1.53
C LEU A 296 -19.48 16.88 -2.94
N LYS A 297 -19.85 18.03 -3.53
CA LYS A 297 -19.31 18.46 -4.83
C LYS A 297 -17.79 18.62 -4.76
N LYS A 298 -17.27 19.28 -3.72
CA LYS A 298 -15.82 19.45 -3.52
C LYS A 298 -15.09 18.11 -3.33
N ILE A 299 -15.64 17.22 -2.52
CA ILE A 299 -15.14 15.85 -2.34
C ILE A 299 -15.05 15.12 -3.69
N GLY A 300 -16.11 15.15 -4.49
CA GLY A 300 -16.13 14.51 -5.81
C GLY A 300 -15.14 15.11 -6.79
N MET A 301 -15.03 16.45 -6.85
CA MET A 301 -14.05 17.13 -7.70
C MET A 301 -12.61 16.77 -7.33
N ASP A 302 -12.26 16.86 -6.05
CA ASP A 302 -10.91 16.56 -5.56
C ASP A 302 -10.59 15.07 -5.78
N ALA A 303 -11.54 14.17 -5.55
CA ALA A 303 -11.36 12.73 -5.72
C ALA A 303 -11.15 12.37 -7.20
N ARG A 304 -11.93 12.98 -8.10
CA ARG A 304 -11.79 12.80 -9.55
C ARG A 304 -10.40 13.19 -10.03
N VAL A 305 -9.86 14.33 -9.60
CA VAL A 305 -8.51 14.78 -9.98
C VAL A 305 -7.43 13.78 -9.56
N ASP A 306 -7.51 13.26 -8.34
CA ASP A 306 -6.55 12.25 -7.86
C ASP A 306 -6.69 10.92 -8.63
N MET A 307 -7.91 10.48 -8.92
CA MET A 307 -8.15 9.25 -9.70
C MET A 307 -7.70 9.39 -11.16
N GLU A 308 -7.94 10.54 -11.81
CA GLU A 308 -7.49 10.78 -13.19
C GLU A 308 -5.96 10.72 -13.29
N LYS A 309 -5.26 11.22 -12.26
CA LYS A 309 -3.80 11.12 -12.19
C LYS A 309 -3.33 9.68 -11.92
N MET A 310 -4.00 8.96 -11.02
CA MET A 310 -3.59 7.60 -10.64
C MET A 310 -3.87 6.56 -11.72
N PHE A 311 -5.03 6.65 -12.38
CA PHE A 311 -5.45 5.68 -13.38
C PHE A 311 -5.12 6.10 -14.81
N GLU A 312 -4.50 7.27 -14.99
CA GLU A 312 -4.06 7.82 -16.29
C GLU A 312 -5.17 7.90 -17.36
N GLN A 313 -6.42 8.06 -16.92
CA GLN A 313 -7.61 8.08 -17.79
C GLN A 313 -8.67 9.06 -17.28
N LYS A 314 -9.70 9.34 -18.10
CA LYS A 314 -10.81 10.20 -17.66
C LYS A 314 -11.68 9.46 -16.66
N ILE A 315 -12.20 10.19 -15.66
CA ILE A 315 -13.03 9.62 -14.60
C ILE A 315 -14.39 10.33 -14.57
N MET A 316 -15.46 9.55 -14.67
CA MET A 316 -16.82 9.98 -14.40
C MET A 316 -17.26 9.43 -13.04
N LEU A 317 -17.16 10.25 -12.00
CA LEU A 317 -17.47 9.87 -10.62
C LEU A 317 -18.84 10.36 -10.19
N THR A 318 -19.72 9.42 -9.80
CA THR A 318 -21.01 9.71 -9.17
C THR A 318 -20.95 9.32 -7.69
N LEU A 319 -21.33 10.26 -6.81
CA LEU A 319 -21.33 10.05 -5.36
C LEU A 319 -22.74 10.13 -4.78
N TRP A 320 -23.10 9.17 -3.93
CA TRP A 320 -24.30 9.21 -3.10
C TRP A 320 -23.94 9.19 -1.62
N VAL A 321 -24.80 9.77 -0.78
CA VAL A 321 -24.68 9.67 0.68
C VAL A 321 -25.93 9.00 1.24
N LYS A 322 -25.75 7.81 1.84
CA LYS A 322 -26.83 7.02 2.44
C LYS A 322 -26.59 6.87 3.94
N VAL A 323 -27.67 7.00 4.71
CA VAL A 323 -27.65 6.66 6.14
C VAL A 323 -27.95 5.18 6.24
N LYS A 324 -27.08 4.43 6.92
CA LYS A 324 -27.33 3.05 7.31
C LYS A 324 -27.03 2.99 8.80
N GLY A 325 -28.03 2.81 9.66
CA GLY A 325 -27.78 2.70 11.09
C GLY A 325 -27.26 1.31 11.45
N GLY A 326 -26.29 1.22 12.36
CA GLY A 326 -25.82 -0.06 12.92
C GLY A 326 -25.08 -0.97 11.95
N TRP A 327 -24.63 -0.48 10.80
CA TRP A 327 -23.86 -1.29 9.83
C TRP A 327 -22.45 -1.62 10.32
N SER A 328 -21.89 -0.79 11.19
CA SER A 328 -20.62 -1.02 11.88
C SER A 328 -20.70 -2.24 12.82
N ASP A 329 -21.88 -2.52 13.36
CA ASP A 329 -22.17 -3.64 14.26
C ASP A 329 -22.81 -4.86 13.55
N ASP A 330 -23.16 -4.74 12.26
CA ASP A 330 -23.83 -5.79 11.47
C ASP A 330 -22.82 -6.57 10.60
N GLU A 331 -22.47 -7.79 11.02
CA GLU A 331 -21.57 -8.69 10.30
C GLU A 331 -21.99 -8.95 8.84
N ARG A 332 -23.29 -8.97 8.52
CA ARG A 332 -23.76 -9.14 7.12
C ARG A 332 -23.51 -7.89 6.30
N ALA A 333 -23.74 -6.71 6.89
CA ALA A 333 -23.41 -5.45 6.25
C ALA A 333 -21.90 -5.36 5.99
N LEU A 334 -21.08 -5.78 6.96
CA LEU A 334 -19.63 -5.84 6.81
C LEU A 334 -19.21 -6.75 5.64
N LYS A 335 -19.74 -7.98 5.54
CA LYS A 335 -19.44 -8.89 4.41
C LYS A 335 -19.80 -8.28 3.04
N SER A 336 -20.95 -7.62 2.93
CA SER A 336 -21.41 -6.98 1.67
C SER A 336 -20.58 -5.76 1.25
N LEU A 337 -19.84 -5.16 2.18
CA LEU A 337 -18.97 -4.00 1.96
C LEU A 337 -17.52 -4.41 1.59
N GLY A 338 -17.28 -5.69 1.32
CA GLY A 338 -15.95 -6.22 1.05
C GLY A 338 -15.14 -6.54 2.33
N TYR A 339 -15.78 -6.58 3.50
CA TYR A 339 -15.20 -7.13 4.73
C TYR A 339 -15.58 -8.62 4.87
N SER A 340 -15.48 -9.38 3.78
CA SER A 340 -16.01 -10.75 3.67
C SER A 340 -15.22 -11.81 4.44
N ASP A 341 -13.99 -11.51 4.78
CA ASP A 341 -13.10 -12.41 5.50
C ASP A 341 -12.94 -11.86 6.92
N ILE A 342 -13.85 -12.17 7.84
CA ILE A 342 -13.78 -11.75 9.25
C ILE A 342 -13.05 -12.77 10.10
#